data_AF-A0A1E7EJU5-F1
#
_entry.id   AF-A0A1E7EJU5-F1
#
_cell.length_a   1.000
_cell.length_b   1.000
_cell.length_c   1.000
_cell.angle_alpha   90.00
_cell.angle_beta   90.00
_cell.angle_gamma   90.00
#
_symmetry.space_group_name_H-M   'P 1'
#
loop_
_entity.id
_entity.type
_entity.pdbx_description
1 polymer ?
#
loop_
_entity_poly.entity_id
_entity_poly.type
_entity_poly.pdbx_seq_one_letter_code
_entity_poly.pdbx_strand_id
1 'polypeptide(L)'
;MGRKQKLRQEKRNIKNKAAAAAAPEVTAAAADATTFSTEDAIAAAVCKKAEALKKTTAAAEVAAAADAATVSTEDTIAEAACKKAEALEEQLPKSDTYVQGFTNNITTREQFEFFQRGATEDACIHSMFRMGQMLTDAHLALPWFLEGAIRGSSKCTMILMLECYSLFKVPYREIKPYALQDYWGKINTYYTGASFVDDMKCLRGCVEQECAICSKTDTKTLTLQQCKGCSVYCYCSEGCQTIHWKEHKHRNECKQVQILNKYHKPYAKEIRDAVIRGDKEIPSLEKLRYKLGLTRPTEEYQEFFKRTYNGKEIDPDDYLVAREDGTVWVGSTPSSPIGTS
;
A
#
# COMPACT_ATOMS: atom_id res chain seq x y z
N MET A 1 -3.02 47.31 4.93
CA MET A 1 -3.27 46.30 3.88
C MET A 1 -3.59 44.96 4.54
N GLY A 2 -4.72 44.33 4.20
CA GLY A 2 -5.18 43.10 4.86
C GLY A 2 -4.31 41.89 4.53
N ARG A 3 -4.15 40.96 5.49
CA ARG A 3 -3.32 39.74 5.40
C ARG A 3 -3.53 38.92 4.11
N LYS A 4 -4.73 38.93 3.53
CA LYS A 4 -5.06 38.23 2.28
C LYS A 4 -4.42 38.85 1.02
N GLN A 5 -4.09 40.14 1.04
CA GLN A 5 -3.49 40.84 -0.10
C GLN A 5 -1.98 40.56 -0.20
N LYS A 6 -1.31 40.36 0.95
CA LYS A 6 0.13 40.07 1.01
C LYS A 6 0.49 38.70 0.40
N LEU A 7 -0.34 37.68 0.67
CA LEU A 7 -0.15 36.33 0.11
C LEU A 7 -0.34 36.25 -1.41
N ARG A 8 -1.17 37.12 -2.01
CA ARG A 8 -1.34 37.18 -3.47
C ARG A 8 -0.14 37.82 -4.17
N GLN A 9 0.61 38.68 -3.49
CA GLN A 9 1.78 39.36 -4.07
C GLN A 9 3.03 38.47 -4.02
N GLU A 10 3.21 37.67 -2.95
CA GLU A 10 4.31 36.69 -2.87
C GLU A 10 4.21 35.59 -3.93
N LYS A 11 3.00 35.09 -4.26
CA LYS A 11 2.84 34.07 -5.30
C LYS A 11 3.20 34.55 -6.71
N ARG A 12 3.14 35.85 -7.00
CA ARG A 12 3.53 36.39 -8.32
C ARG A 12 5.05 36.49 -8.49
N ASN A 13 5.80 36.71 -7.41
CA ASN A 13 7.25 36.83 -7.48
C ASN A 13 7.98 35.50 -7.71
N ILE A 14 7.37 34.36 -7.33
CA ILE A 14 7.98 33.04 -7.52
C ILE A 14 7.87 32.60 -8.99
N LYS A 15 6.77 32.93 -9.68
CA LYS A 15 6.53 32.49 -11.06
C LYS A 15 7.47 33.16 -12.08
N ASN A 16 7.95 34.37 -11.79
CA ASN A 16 8.81 35.11 -12.71
C ASN A 16 10.29 34.71 -12.62
N LYS A 17 10.70 33.90 -11.62
CA LYS A 17 12.10 33.51 -11.43
C LYS A 17 12.47 32.19 -12.15
N ALA A 18 11.49 31.46 -12.68
CA ALA A 18 11.70 30.16 -13.32
C ALA A 18 11.93 30.22 -14.85
N ALA A 19 11.85 31.40 -15.48
CA ALA A 19 11.92 31.54 -16.93
C ALA A 19 13.33 31.89 -17.50
N ALA A 20 14.39 31.79 -16.70
CA ALA A 20 15.74 32.20 -17.11
C ALA A 20 16.81 31.15 -16.78
N ALA A 21 16.95 30.13 -17.65
CA ALA A 21 18.16 29.30 -17.81
C ALA A 21 18.01 28.54 -19.15
N ALA A 22 18.60 29.04 -20.25
CA ALA A 22 19.95 28.76 -20.76
C ALA A 22 19.99 27.49 -21.64
N ALA A 23 20.19 27.71 -22.94
CA ALA A 23 20.42 26.70 -23.98
C ALA A 23 21.92 26.42 -24.13
N PRO A 24 22.36 25.17 -24.43
CA PRO A 24 23.75 24.91 -24.77
C PRO A 24 24.01 24.98 -26.28
N GLU A 25 25.17 25.53 -26.57
CA GLU A 25 25.80 25.82 -27.85
C GLU A 25 26.47 24.55 -28.42
N VAL A 26 26.21 24.24 -29.70
CA VAL A 26 26.77 23.07 -30.40
C VAL A 26 27.96 23.52 -31.24
N THR A 27 29.17 23.15 -30.83
CA THR A 27 30.40 23.33 -31.63
C THR A 27 30.63 22.14 -32.54
N ALA A 28 30.62 22.37 -33.85
CA ALA A 28 31.03 21.43 -34.89
C ALA A 28 32.55 21.47 -35.06
N ALA A 29 33.19 20.30 -35.04
CA ALA A 29 34.58 20.12 -35.44
C ALA A 29 34.63 19.32 -36.75
N ALA A 30 35.29 19.92 -37.75
CA ALA A 30 35.58 19.31 -39.04
C ALA A 30 36.66 18.23 -38.89
N ALA A 31 36.48 17.10 -39.56
CA ALA A 31 37.48 16.05 -39.67
C ALA A 31 38.05 16.03 -41.10
N ASP A 32 39.38 16.06 -41.14
CA ASP A 32 40.24 16.04 -42.30
C ASP A 32 40.36 14.62 -42.86
N ALA A 33 40.40 14.48 -44.18
CA ALA A 33 40.36 13.19 -44.89
C ALA A 33 41.77 12.81 -45.35
N THR A 34 42.37 11.82 -44.68
CA THR A 34 43.64 11.20 -45.09
C THR A 34 43.38 9.79 -45.60
N THR A 35 43.49 9.62 -46.92
CA THR A 35 43.44 8.31 -47.59
C THR A 35 44.78 7.59 -47.43
N PHE A 36 44.77 6.41 -46.79
CA PHE A 36 45.86 5.44 -46.87
C PHE A 36 45.29 4.04 -47.12
N SER A 37 45.93 3.33 -48.04
CA SER A 37 45.62 1.97 -48.48
C SER A 37 45.84 0.97 -47.33
N THR A 38 44.79 0.22 -46.95
CA THR A 38 44.85 -0.80 -45.89
C THR A 38 43.94 -1.98 -46.18
N GLU A 39 44.33 -2.90 -47.06
CA GLU A 39 43.60 -4.18 -47.19
C GLU A 39 43.96 -5.16 -46.06
N ASP A 40 45.23 -5.18 -45.61
CA ASP A 40 45.68 -6.10 -44.56
C ASP A 40 45.25 -5.70 -43.12
N ALA A 41 45.15 -4.40 -42.84
CA ALA A 41 44.68 -3.93 -41.53
C ALA A 41 43.17 -4.14 -41.33
N ILE A 42 42.38 -4.12 -42.43
CA ILE A 42 40.95 -4.40 -42.41
C ILE A 42 40.73 -5.88 -42.09
N ALA A 43 41.50 -6.80 -42.67
CA ALA A 43 41.39 -8.24 -42.37
C ALA A 43 41.67 -8.56 -40.88
N ALA A 44 42.72 -7.97 -40.30
CA ALA A 44 43.05 -8.14 -38.88
C ALA A 44 41.99 -7.51 -37.95
N ALA A 45 41.42 -6.36 -38.32
CA ALA A 45 40.35 -5.71 -37.57
C ALA A 45 39.03 -6.49 -37.64
N VAL A 46 38.71 -7.09 -38.79
CA VAL A 46 37.50 -7.92 -38.97
C VAL A 46 37.60 -9.21 -38.13
N CYS A 47 38.76 -9.87 -38.09
CA CYS A 47 38.96 -11.04 -37.21
C CYS A 47 38.81 -10.70 -35.72
N LYS A 48 39.44 -9.61 -35.24
CA LYS A 48 39.30 -9.17 -33.84
C LYS A 48 37.86 -8.77 -33.50
N LYS A 49 37.14 -8.14 -34.43
CA LYS A 49 35.73 -7.78 -34.25
C LYS A 49 34.83 -9.02 -34.21
N ALA A 50 35.13 -10.06 -35.00
CA ALA A 50 34.39 -11.32 -34.99
C ALA A 50 34.62 -12.12 -33.69
N GLU A 51 35.83 -12.13 -33.14
CA GLU A 51 36.12 -12.74 -31.82
C GLU A 51 35.47 -11.96 -30.68
N ALA A 52 35.51 -10.62 -30.71
CA ALA A 52 34.80 -9.79 -29.75
C ALA A 52 33.29 -10.02 -29.81
N LEU A 53 32.71 -10.13 -31.01
CA LEU A 53 31.29 -10.40 -31.20
C LEU A 53 30.90 -11.77 -30.63
N LYS A 54 31.67 -12.84 -30.93
CA LYS A 54 31.45 -14.17 -30.36
C LYS A 54 31.53 -14.18 -28.83
N LYS A 55 32.46 -13.43 -28.25
CA LYS A 55 32.62 -13.30 -26.79
C LYS A 55 31.43 -12.57 -26.16
N THR A 56 30.88 -11.55 -26.82
CA THR A 56 29.65 -10.89 -26.37
C THR A 56 28.41 -11.78 -26.50
N THR A 57 28.29 -12.61 -27.55
CA THR A 57 27.14 -13.52 -27.70
C THR A 57 27.13 -14.60 -26.62
N ALA A 58 28.29 -15.21 -26.32
CA ALA A 58 28.39 -16.20 -25.26
C ALA A 58 28.10 -15.62 -23.86
N ALA A 59 28.54 -14.38 -23.58
CA ALA A 59 28.21 -13.70 -22.33
C ALA A 59 26.70 -13.38 -22.23
N ALA A 60 26.05 -13.02 -23.34
CA ALA A 60 24.61 -12.78 -23.39
C ALA A 60 23.79 -14.07 -23.19
N GLU A 61 24.22 -15.21 -23.74
CA GLU A 61 23.57 -16.51 -23.53
C GLU A 61 23.70 -17.00 -22.08
N VAL A 62 24.87 -16.83 -21.45
CA VAL A 62 25.06 -17.16 -20.02
C VAL A 62 24.22 -16.25 -19.13
N ALA A 63 24.11 -14.96 -19.44
CA ALA A 63 23.25 -14.03 -18.71
C ALA A 63 21.76 -14.41 -18.88
N ALA A 64 21.31 -14.74 -20.09
CA ALA A 64 19.93 -15.16 -20.34
C ALA A 64 19.58 -16.48 -19.64
N ALA A 65 20.51 -17.45 -19.59
CA ALA A 65 20.30 -18.69 -18.86
C ALA A 65 20.27 -18.48 -17.34
N ALA A 66 21.10 -17.58 -16.80
CA ALA A 66 21.05 -17.18 -15.40
C ALA A 66 19.72 -16.47 -15.06
N ASP A 67 19.27 -15.53 -15.90
CA ASP A 67 17.98 -14.85 -15.73
C ASP A 67 16.81 -15.85 -15.78
N ALA A 68 16.81 -16.78 -16.74
CA ALA A 68 15.77 -17.81 -16.83
C ALA A 68 15.73 -18.76 -15.62
N ALA A 69 16.90 -19.14 -15.08
CA ALA A 69 16.99 -19.92 -13.85
C ALA A 69 16.47 -19.13 -12.64
N THR A 70 16.71 -17.82 -12.59
CA THR A 70 16.26 -16.94 -11.50
C THR A 70 14.73 -16.77 -11.53
N VAL A 71 14.13 -16.57 -12.72
CA VAL A 71 12.68 -16.45 -12.89
C VAL A 71 11.95 -17.73 -12.45
N SER A 72 12.47 -18.91 -12.79
CA SER A 72 11.89 -20.19 -12.37
C SER A 72 11.88 -20.37 -10.83
N THR A 73 12.89 -19.83 -10.14
CA THR A 73 12.93 -19.86 -8.67
C THR A 73 11.97 -18.88 -8.01
N GLU A 74 11.71 -17.72 -8.61
CA GLU A 74 10.76 -16.73 -8.08
C GLU A 74 9.31 -17.21 -8.18
N ASP A 75 8.94 -17.79 -9.33
CA ASP A 75 7.60 -18.33 -9.55
C ASP A 75 7.27 -19.47 -8.56
N THR A 76 8.23 -20.36 -8.30
CA THR A 76 8.05 -21.46 -7.35
C THR A 76 7.93 -20.97 -5.90
N ILE A 77 8.65 -19.91 -5.52
CA ILE A 77 8.52 -19.27 -4.20
C ILE A 77 7.14 -18.59 -4.06
N ALA A 78 6.70 -17.87 -5.09
CA ALA A 78 5.40 -17.20 -5.10
C ALA A 78 4.24 -18.20 -5.02
N GLU A 79 4.31 -19.30 -5.78
CA GLU A 79 3.30 -20.36 -5.72
C GLU A 79 3.24 -21.02 -4.33
N ALA A 80 4.39 -21.32 -3.73
CA ALA A 80 4.47 -21.87 -2.38
C ALA A 80 3.90 -20.90 -1.32
N ALA A 81 4.16 -19.59 -1.48
CA ALA A 81 3.59 -18.54 -0.66
C ALA A 81 2.07 -18.49 -0.75
N CYS A 82 1.52 -18.52 -1.97
CA CYS A 82 0.08 -18.55 -2.21
C CYS A 82 -0.58 -19.78 -1.58
N LYS A 83 -0.02 -20.97 -1.80
CA LYS A 83 -0.50 -22.23 -1.19
C LYS A 83 -0.49 -22.17 0.34
N LYS A 84 0.56 -21.59 0.92
CA LYS A 84 0.63 -21.41 2.37
C LYS A 84 -0.39 -20.38 2.88
N ALA A 85 -0.62 -19.29 2.15
CA ALA A 85 -1.66 -18.32 2.47
C ALA A 85 -3.05 -18.95 2.43
N GLU A 86 -3.33 -19.80 1.44
CA GLU A 86 -4.58 -20.56 1.33
C GLU A 86 -4.74 -21.54 2.50
N ALA A 87 -3.70 -22.32 2.84
CA ALA A 87 -3.73 -23.23 3.98
C ALA A 87 -3.96 -22.50 5.33
N LEU A 88 -3.49 -21.25 5.46
CA LEU A 88 -3.74 -20.42 6.64
C LEU A 88 -5.19 -19.91 6.70
N GLU A 89 -5.80 -19.65 5.54
CA GLU A 89 -7.21 -19.26 5.43
C GLU A 89 -8.16 -20.42 5.74
N GLU A 90 -7.81 -21.63 5.34
CA GLU A 90 -8.60 -22.83 5.62
C GLU A 90 -8.71 -23.17 7.11
N GLN A 91 -7.78 -22.68 7.94
CA GLN A 91 -7.85 -22.81 9.40
C GLN A 91 -8.92 -21.91 10.03
N LEU A 92 -9.37 -20.87 9.33
CA LEU A 92 -10.36 -19.93 9.86
C LEU A 92 -11.77 -20.53 9.75
N PRO A 93 -12.57 -20.51 10.82
CA PRO A 93 -13.89 -21.12 10.83
C PRO A 93 -14.83 -20.46 9.81
N LYS A 94 -15.59 -21.30 9.12
CA LYS A 94 -16.68 -20.88 8.22
C LYS A 94 -17.99 -21.02 8.99
N SER A 95 -18.82 -19.98 8.98
CA SER A 95 -20.16 -20.08 9.57
C SER A 95 -21.14 -20.74 8.60
N ASP A 96 -22.22 -21.31 9.11
CA ASP A 96 -23.28 -21.89 8.28
C ASP A 96 -23.89 -20.83 7.35
N THR A 97 -24.01 -19.59 7.83
CA THR A 97 -24.50 -18.45 7.05
C THR A 97 -23.57 -18.12 5.88
N TYR A 98 -22.25 -18.19 6.07
CA TYR A 98 -21.28 -18.08 4.97
C TYR A 98 -21.52 -19.16 3.90
N VAL A 99 -21.70 -20.42 4.33
CA VAL A 99 -21.92 -21.54 3.42
C VAL A 99 -23.23 -21.38 2.64
N GLN A 100 -24.30 -20.93 3.31
CA GLN A 100 -25.60 -20.67 2.68
C GLN A 100 -25.53 -19.58 1.60
N GLY A 101 -24.65 -18.58 1.77
CA GLY A 101 -24.37 -17.54 0.77
C GLY A 101 -23.84 -18.07 -0.58
N PHE A 102 -23.41 -19.33 -0.67
CA PHE A 102 -22.96 -19.98 -1.92
C PHE A 102 -23.97 -20.92 -2.56
N THR A 103 -25.20 -21.00 -2.03
CA THR A 103 -26.22 -21.90 -2.60
C THR A 103 -26.68 -21.43 -3.98
N ASN A 104 -26.87 -22.36 -4.93
CA ASN A 104 -27.06 -22.05 -6.35
C ASN A 104 -28.44 -21.42 -6.72
N ASN A 105 -29.28 -21.03 -5.77
CA ASN A 105 -30.66 -20.59 -6.02
C ASN A 105 -31.06 -19.30 -5.27
N ILE A 106 -30.09 -18.51 -4.82
CA ILE A 106 -30.35 -17.26 -4.10
C ILE A 106 -29.92 -16.05 -4.93
N THR A 107 -30.65 -14.95 -4.76
CA THR A 107 -30.38 -13.67 -5.39
C THR A 107 -29.12 -13.02 -4.81
N THR A 108 -28.50 -12.08 -5.54
CA THR A 108 -27.36 -11.29 -5.04
C THR A 108 -27.69 -10.54 -3.74
N ARG A 109 -28.95 -10.11 -3.57
CA ARG A 109 -29.41 -9.47 -2.33
C ARG A 109 -29.41 -10.46 -1.16
N GLU A 110 -29.96 -11.66 -1.35
CA GLU A 110 -29.94 -12.69 -0.32
C GLU A 110 -28.50 -13.12 0.02
N GLN A 111 -27.61 -13.24 -0.98
CA GLN A 111 -26.18 -13.48 -0.76
C GLN A 111 -25.55 -12.40 0.14
N PHE A 112 -25.82 -11.13 -0.15
CA PHE A 112 -25.35 -10.00 0.66
C PHE A 112 -25.87 -10.10 2.09
N GLU A 113 -27.16 -10.38 2.28
CA GLU A 113 -27.77 -10.53 3.59
C GLU A 113 -27.14 -11.71 4.37
N PHE A 114 -26.86 -12.85 3.72
CA PHE A 114 -26.14 -13.97 4.33
C PHE A 114 -24.73 -13.58 4.76
N PHE A 115 -23.92 -12.98 3.88
CA PHE A 115 -22.56 -12.58 4.25
C PHE A 115 -22.56 -11.47 5.31
N GLN A 116 -23.53 -10.55 5.28
CA GLN A 116 -23.65 -9.52 6.30
C GLN A 116 -23.93 -10.13 7.67
N ARG A 117 -24.87 -11.08 7.75
CA ARG A 117 -25.17 -11.81 8.98
C ARG A 117 -23.99 -12.66 9.44
N GLY A 118 -23.35 -13.41 8.54
CA GLY A 118 -22.16 -14.18 8.87
C GLY A 118 -21.02 -13.32 9.41
N ALA A 119 -20.85 -12.11 8.87
CA ALA A 119 -19.82 -11.18 9.34
C ALA A 119 -20.17 -10.52 10.70
N THR A 120 -21.45 -10.21 10.94
CA THR A 120 -21.90 -9.43 12.12
C THR A 120 -22.37 -10.29 13.30
N GLU A 121 -23.06 -11.40 13.03
CA GLU A 121 -23.61 -12.32 14.04
C GLU A 121 -22.60 -13.41 14.40
N ASP A 122 -21.93 -14.00 13.40
CA ASP A 122 -21.00 -15.14 13.60
C ASP A 122 -19.53 -14.72 13.67
N ALA A 123 -19.23 -13.44 13.43
CA ALA A 123 -17.87 -12.93 13.27
C ALA A 123 -17.01 -13.72 12.24
N CYS A 124 -17.66 -14.26 11.20
CA CYS A 124 -17.03 -15.10 10.18
C CYS A 124 -16.15 -14.26 9.24
N ILE A 125 -14.84 -14.49 9.27
CA ILE A 125 -13.88 -13.74 8.45
C ILE A 125 -14.11 -13.95 6.95
N HIS A 126 -14.49 -15.16 6.53
CA HIS A 126 -14.82 -15.41 5.12
C HIS A 126 -16.00 -14.58 4.64
N SER A 127 -16.99 -14.37 5.52
CA SER A 127 -18.11 -13.47 5.24
C SER A 127 -17.66 -12.01 5.18
N MET A 128 -16.77 -11.56 6.06
CA MET A 128 -16.18 -10.21 6.00
C MET A 128 -15.44 -9.98 4.67
N PHE A 129 -14.65 -10.96 4.23
CA PHE A 129 -13.98 -10.91 2.93
C PHE A 129 -14.99 -10.74 1.78
N ARG A 130 -16.07 -11.53 1.76
CA ARG A 130 -17.11 -11.42 0.73
C ARG A 130 -17.88 -10.12 0.80
N MET A 131 -18.18 -9.62 2.01
CA MET A 131 -18.79 -8.30 2.19
C MET A 131 -17.94 -7.20 1.57
N GLY A 132 -16.62 -7.22 1.80
CA GLY A 132 -15.69 -6.30 1.16
C GLY A 132 -15.74 -6.40 -0.38
N GLN A 133 -15.73 -7.61 -0.94
CA GLN A 133 -15.78 -7.82 -2.40
C GLN A 133 -17.10 -7.40 -3.06
N MET A 134 -18.22 -7.50 -2.34
CA MET A 134 -19.54 -7.11 -2.87
C MET A 134 -19.76 -5.60 -2.87
N LEU A 135 -18.95 -4.84 -2.13
CA LEU A 135 -19.03 -3.39 -2.07
C LEU A 135 -18.16 -2.79 -3.16
N THR A 136 -18.79 -1.99 -4.02
CA THR A 136 -18.10 -1.34 -5.15
C THR A 136 -17.22 -0.17 -4.70
N ASP A 137 -17.59 0.48 -3.59
CA ASP A 137 -16.90 1.63 -3.06
C ASP A 137 -15.82 1.20 -2.06
N ALA A 138 -14.57 1.52 -2.38
CA ALA A 138 -13.42 1.10 -1.58
C ALA A 138 -13.50 1.58 -0.12
N HIS A 139 -14.07 2.77 0.17
CA HIS A 139 -14.22 3.26 1.54
C HIS A 139 -15.27 2.48 2.35
N LEU A 140 -16.25 1.87 1.68
CA LEU A 140 -17.23 0.98 2.32
C LEU A 140 -16.67 -0.44 2.48
N ALA A 141 -15.85 -0.90 1.54
CA ALA A 141 -15.20 -2.21 1.58
C ALA A 141 -14.05 -2.27 2.62
N LEU A 142 -13.29 -1.18 2.76
CA LEU A 142 -12.14 -1.02 3.65
C LEU A 142 -12.38 -1.57 5.07
N PRO A 143 -13.43 -1.18 5.82
CA PRO A 143 -13.63 -1.67 7.18
C PRO A 143 -13.82 -3.18 7.27
N TRP A 144 -14.39 -3.83 6.24
CA TRP A 144 -14.56 -5.28 6.22
C TRP A 144 -13.23 -6.01 6.00
N PHE A 145 -12.42 -5.52 5.06
CA PHE A 145 -11.08 -6.06 4.86
C PHE A 145 -10.17 -5.79 6.06
N LEU A 146 -10.28 -4.61 6.68
CA LEU A 146 -9.52 -4.27 7.88
C LEU A 146 -9.91 -5.18 9.05
N GLU A 147 -11.21 -5.42 9.26
CA GLU A 147 -11.73 -6.34 10.29
C GLU A 147 -11.22 -7.77 10.08
N GLY A 148 -11.27 -8.29 8.84
CA GLY A 148 -10.72 -9.61 8.53
C GLY A 148 -9.19 -9.68 8.70
N ALA A 149 -8.47 -8.61 8.33
CA ALA A 149 -7.02 -8.54 8.45
C ALA A 149 -6.54 -8.52 9.91
N ILE A 150 -7.19 -7.75 10.80
CA ILE A 150 -6.84 -7.76 12.25
C ILE A 150 -7.16 -9.10 12.93
N ARG A 151 -8.02 -9.91 12.32
CA ARG A 151 -8.34 -11.28 12.77
C ARG A 151 -7.41 -12.33 12.17
N GLY A 152 -6.46 -11.93 11.33
CA GLY A 152 -5.41 -12.78 10.78
C GLY A 152 -5.73 -13.43 9.43
N SER A 153 -6.69 -12.91 8.65
CA SER A 153 -6.88 -13.32 7.26
C SER A 153 -5.82 -12.71 6.34
N SER A 154 -5.06 -13.58 5.68
CA SER A 154 -4.09 -13.22 4.64
C SER A 154 -4.80 -12.65 3.40
N LYS A 155 -5.96 -13.21 3.01
CA LYS A 155 -6.77 -12.72 1.88
C LYS A 155 -7.26 -11.30 2.11
N CYS A 156 -7.84 -11.02 3.28
CA CYS A 156 -8.26 -9.65 3.63
C CYS A 156 -7.07 -8.70 3.66
N THR A 157 -5.94 -9.13 4.23
CA THR A 157 -4.69 -8.33 4.27
C THR A 157 -4.18 -7.99 2.87
N MET A 158 -4.16 -8.98 1.97
CA MET A 158 -3.73 -8.79 0.59
C MET A 158 -4.65 -7.82 -0.17
N ILE A 159 -5.97 -7.99 -0.07
CA ILE A 159 -6.91 -7.06 -0.73
C ILE A 159 -6.80 -5.66 -0.16
N LEU A 160 -6.65 -5.51 1.16
CA LEU A 160 -6.43 -4.22 1.79
C LEU A 160 -5.19 -3.52 1.22
N MET A 161 -4.09 -4.25 1.05
CA MET A 161 -2.88 -3.70 0.46
C MET A 161 -3.03 -3.38 -1.03
N LEU A 162 -3.55 -4.32 -1.82
CA LEU A 162 -3.58 -4.21 -3.28
C LEU A 162 -4.70 -3.28 -3.75
N GLU A 163 -5.91 -3.48 -3.27
CA GLU A 163 -7.10 -2.76 -3.73
C GLU A 163 -7.34 -1.48 -2.93
N CYS A 164 -7.20 -1.52 -1.60
CA CYS A 164 -7.51 -0.36 -0.75
C CYS A 164 -6.35 0.61 -0.52
N TYR A 165 -5.10 0.19 -0.75
CA TYR A 165 -3.94 1.09 -0.62
C TYR A 165 -3.08 1.25 -1.88
N SER A 166 -3.03 0.29 -2.81
CA SER A 166 -2.10 0.32 -3.95
C SER A 166 -2.74 0.72 -5.28
N LEU A 167 -3.99 0.31 -5.53
CA LEU A 167 -4.69 0.51 -6.82
C LEU A 167 -5.27 1.92 -7.03
N PHE A 168 -4.91 2.90 -6.20
CA PHE A 168 -5.18 4.32 -6.45
C PHE A 168 -4.27 4.85 -7.56
N LYS A 169 -4.53 4.36 -8.77
CA LYS A 169 -4.05 4.92 -10.03
C LYS A 169 -4.91 6.12 -10.41
N VAL A 170 -5.18 7.02 -9.47
CA VAL A 170 -5.59 8.37 -9.84
C VAL A 170 -4.28 9.06 -10.22
N PRO A 171 -4.03 9.37 -11.50
CA PRO A 171 -2.75 9.95 -11.96
C PRO A 171 -2.42 11.32 -11.30
N TYR A 172 -3.32 11.84 -10.47
CA TYR A 172 -3.21 13.11 -9.77
C TYR A 172 -3.05 12.97 -8.24
N ARG A 173 -3.16 11.76 -7.66
CA ARG A 173 -2.96 11.54 -6.23
C ARG A 173 -1.59 10.91 -6.01
N GLU A 174 -0.59 11.74 -5.76
CA GLU A 174 0.80 11.32 -5.54
C GLU A 174 1.03 10.57 -4.21
N ILE A 175 0.05 10.54 -3.30
CA ILE A 175 0.28 10.11 -1.92
C ILE A 175 -0.39 8.76 -1.69
N LYS A 176 0.42 7.71 -1.67
CA LYS A 176 0.01 6.38 -1.23
C LYS A 176 0.26 6.23 0.29
N PRO A 177 -0.61 5.53 1.03
CA PRO A 177 -0.41 5.28 2.45
C PRO A 177 0.61 4.16 2.68
N TYR A 178 1.87 4.44 2.37
CA TYR A 178 2.98 3.49 2.41
C TYR A 178 3.26 2.92 3.79
N ALA A 179 3.01 3.68 4.88
CA ALA A 179 3.17 3.16 6.22
C ALA A 179 2.11 2.12 6.59
N LEU A 180 0.88 2.25 6.09
CA LEU A 180 -0.12 1.19 6.22
C LEU A 180 0.26 -0.03 5.38
N GLN A 181 0.70 0.18 4.13
CA GLN A 181 1.18 -0.92 3.28
C GLN A 181 2.35 -1.68 3.91
N ASP A 182 3.36 -0.98 4.42
CA ASP A 182 4.51 -1.57 5.12
C ASP A 182 4.07 -2.36 6.37
N TYR A 183 3.14 -1.81 7.15
CA TYR A 183 2.59 -2.50 8.32
C TYR A 183 1.93 -3.83 7.93
N TRP A 184 1.00 -3.80 6.97
CA TRP A 184 0.27 -4.99 6.52
C TRP A 184 1.18 -5.99 5.80
N GLY A 185 2.18 -5.52 5.05
CA GLY A 185 3.20 -6.36 4.44
C GLY A 185 4.00 -7.12 5.49
N LYS A 186 4.38 -6.48 6.60
CA LYS A 186 5.06 -7.12 7.73
C LYS A 186 4.17 -8.14 8.45
N ILE A 187 2.89 -7.82 8.67
CA ILE A 187 1.93 -8.76 9.27
C ILE A 187 1.69 -9.97 8.37
N ASN A 188 1.53 -9.75 7.07
CA ASN A 188 1.31 -10.85 6.13
C ASN A 188 2.53 -11.77 6.06
N THR A 189 3.74 -11.18 5.94
CA THR A 189 5.01 -11.91 6.01
C THR A 189 5.13 -12.72 7.30
N TYR A 190 4.69 -12.17 8.44
CA TYR A 190 4.72 -12.88 9.72
C TYR A 190 3.89 -14.18 9.69
N TYR A 191 2.71 -14.18 9.06
CA TYR A 191 1.88 -15.37 8.97
C TYR A 191 2.32 -16.34 7.87
N THR A 192 2.51 -15.82 6.64
CA THR A 192 2.81 -16.66 5.48
C THR A 192 4.28 -17.08 5.43
N GLY A 193 5.19 -16.39 6.15
CA GLY A 193 6.64 -16.56 6.00
C GLY A 193 7.16 -16.16 4.61
N ALA A 194 6.28 -15.81 3.69
CA ALA A 194 6.61 -15.30 2.39
C ALA A 194 6.54 -13.79 2.47
N SER A 195 7.70 -13.16 2.34
CA SER A 195 7.69 -11.72 2.19
C SER A 195 7.27 -11.41 0.77
N PHE A 196 6.34 -10.49 0.63
CA PHE A 196 6.05 -9.77 -0.63
C PHE A 196 7.23 -8.85 -0.97
N VAL A 197 8.48 -9.31 -0.75
CA VAL A 197 9.69 -8.48 -0.64
C VAL A 197 9.80 -7.66 -1.89
N ASP A 198 9.64 -8.27 -3.07
CA ASP A 198 10.06 -7.63 -4.31
C ASP A 198 9.12 -6.49 -4.72
N ASP A 199 7.80 -6.69 -4.62
CA ASP A 199 6.82 -5.60 -4.80
C ASP A 199 6.97 -4.51 -3.71
N MET A 200 7.28 -4.92 -2.47
CA MET A 200 7.54 -4.01 -1.36
C MET A 200 8.93 -3.37 -1.39
N LYS A 201 9.87 -3.87 -2.20
CA LYS A 201 11.25 -3.38 -2.27
C LYS A 201 11.28 -2.03 -2.97
N CYS A 202 10.45 -1.88 -3.99
CA CYS A 202 10.19 -0.60 -4.64
C CYS A 202 9.64 0.41 -3.61
N LEU A 203 8.67 -0.01 -2.79
CA LEU A 203 8.10 0.82 -1.72
C LEU A 203 9.16 1.21 -0.68
N ARG A 204 10.01 0.27 -0.26
CA ARG A 204 11.07 0.51 0.71
C ARG A 204 12.11 1.51 0.18
N GLY A 205 12.53 1.37 -1.07
CA GLY A 205 13.48 2.29 -1.71
C GLY A 205 12.94 3.73 -1.77
N CYS A 206 11.68 3.91 -2.17
CA CYS A 206 11.06 5.23 -2.31
C CYS A 206 10.70 5.90 -0.97
N VAL A 207 10.64 5.16 0.13
CA VAL A 207 10.10 5.70 1.39
C VAL A 207 11.16 5.80 2.49
N GLU A 208 12.12 4.87 2.52
CA GLU A 208 13.17 4.84 3.55
C GLU A 208 14.43 5.63 3.15
N GLN A 209 14.66 5.91 1.85
CA GLN A 209 15.95 6.46 1.37
C GLN A 209 15.87 7.88 0.79
N GLU A 210 14.66 8.41 0.64
CA GLU A 210 14.44 9.76 0.13
C GLU A 210 13.48 10.55 1.00
N CYS A 211 13.59 11.87 0.95
CA CYS A 211 12.66 12.75 1.63
C CYS A 211 11.29 12.68 0.96
N ALA A 212 10.25 12.29 1.72
CA ALA A 212 8.88 12.11 1.22
C ALA A 212 8.23 13.35 0.56
N ILE A 213 8.85 14.54 0.64
CA ILE A 213 8.35 15.78 0.03
C ILE A 213 9.24 16.33 -1.08
N CYS A 214 10.56 16.18 -0.98
CA CYS A 214 11.48 16.81 -1.94
C CYS A 214 12.44 15.83 -2.61
N SER A 215 12.29 14.52 -2.35
CA SER A 215 13.09 13.43 -2.92
C SER A 215 14.60 13.53 -2.70
N LYS A 216 15.06 14.42 -1.80
CA LYS A 216 16.47 14.45 -1.39
C LYS A 216 16.83 13.15 -0.70
N THR A 217 17.94 12.56 -1.10
CA THR A 217 18.51 11.37 -0.48
C THR A 217 19.55 11.73 0.58
N ASP A 218 19.92 10.74 1.38
CA ASP A 218 21.05 10.87 2.30
C ASP A 218 22.35 11.21 1.56
N THR A 219 23.14 12.10 2.16
CA THR A 219 24.49 12.44 1.71
C THR A 219 25.44 12.50 2.90
N LYS A 220 26.75 12.68 2.67
CA LYS A 220 27.72 12.83 3.76
C LYS A 220 27.41 13.98 4.72
N THR A 221 26.67 15.00 4.27
CA THR A 221 26.34 16.20 5.05
C THR A 221 24.86 16.32 5.42
N LEU A 222 24.01 15.44 4.88
CA LEU A 222 22.56 15.44 5.12
C LEU A 222 22.14 14.03 5.52
N THR A 223 21.66 13.88 6.75
CA THR A 223 21.01 12.66 7.22
C THR A 223 19.51 12.90 7.33
N LEU A 224 18.73 12.09 6.63
CA LEU A 224 17.29 12.07 6.68
C LEU A 224 16.82 11.59 8.07
N GLN A 225 15.77 12.22 8.56
CA GLN A 225 15.14 11.90 9.82
C GLN A 225 13.87 11.09 9.57
N GLN A 226 13.79 9.91 10.18
CA GLN A 226 12.58 9.10 10.13
C GLN A 226 11.46 9.67 11.00
N CYS A 227 10.22 9.52 10.55
CA CYS A 227 9.05 9.82 11.36
C CYS A 227 9.08 9.00 12.66
N LYS A 228 9.19 9.65 13.82
CA LYS A 228 9.21 8.94 15.12
C LYS A 228 7.92 8.16 15.42
N GLY A 229 6.83 8.44 14.72
CA GLY A 229 5.54 7.81 14.95
C GLY A 229 5.39 6.45 14.25
N CYS A 230 5.63 6.41 12.94
CA CYS A 230 5.49 5.18 12.14
C CYS A 230 6.84 4.55 11.73
N SER A 231 7.93 5.30 11.78
CA SER A 231 9.28 4.92 11.34
C SER A 231 9.40 4.52 9.87
N VAL A 232 8.44 4.93 9.04
CA VAL A 232 8.40 4.58 7.60
C VAL A 232 8.95 5.74 6.76
N TYR A 233 8.34 6.92 6.84
CA TYR A 233 8.76 8.06 6.02
C TYR A 233 10.01 8.76 6.55
N CYS A 234 10.87 9.16 5.62
CA CYS A 234 12.07 9.96 5.86
C CYS A 234 11.90 11.44 5.43
N TYR A 235 12.57 12.35 6.13
CA TYR A 235 12.53 13.79 5.84
C TYR A 235 13.90 14.45 5.97
N CYS A 236 14.22 15.38 5.07
CA CYS A 236 15.46 16.16 5.17
C CYS A 236 15.36 17.34 6.16
N SER A 237 14.16 17.66 6.65
CA SER A 237 13.89 18.76 7.59
C SER A 237 12.53 18.62 8.25
N GLU A 238 12.35 19.28 9.39
CA GLU A 238 11.03 19.44 10.05
C GLU A 238 10.01 20.17 9.16
N GLY A 239 10.48 21.03 8.25
CA GLY A 239 9.64 21.72 7.27
C GLY A 239 8.98 20.75 6.30
N CYS A 240 9.76 19.85 5.70
CA CYS A 240 9.22 18.78 4.85
C CYS A 240 8.28 17.85 5.63
N GLN A 241 8.64 17.46 6.86
CA GLN A 241 7.75 16.66 7.70
C GLN A 241 6.41 17.38 7.95
N THR A 242 6.43 18.68 8.26
CA THR A 242 5.23 19.47 8.53
C THR A 242 4.32 19.58 7.31
N ILE A 243 4.89 19.72 6.11
CA ILE A 243 4.14 19.73 4.85
C ILE A 243 3.47 18.37 4.64
N HIS A 244 4.22 17.27 4.73
CA HIS A 244 3.66 15.92 4.60
C HIS A 244 2.56 15.64 5.64
N TRP A 245 2.79 16.09 6.87
CA TRP A 245 1.87 15.93 7.99
C TRP A 245 0.52 16.61 7.78
N LYS A 246 0.51 17.84 7.25
CA LYS A 246 -0.70 18.67 7.11
C LYS A 246 -1.33 18.57 5.73
N GLU A 247 -0.53 18.72 4.68
CA GLU A 247 -1.02 18.86 3.31
C GLU A 247 -1.25 17.51 2.65
N HIS A 248 -0.44 16.51 3.01
CA HIS A 248 -0.51 15.17 2.44
C HIS A 248 -1.12 14.14 3.40
N LYS A 249 -1.81 14.60 4.45
CA LYS A 249 -2.56 13.78 5.42
C LYS A 249 -1.76 12.65 6.10
N HIS A 250 -0.42 12.71 6.11
CA HIS A 250 0.41 11.68 6.76
C HIS A 250 0.06 11.50 8.25
N ARG A 251 -0.41 12.55 8.92
CA ARG A 251 -0.89 12.48 10.30
C ARG A 251 -1.89 11.36 10.53
N ASN A 252 -2.85 11.21 9.63
CA ASN A 252 -3.97 10.29 9.78
C ASN A 252 -3.49 8.84 9.71
N GLU A 253 -2.72 8.55 8.67
CA GLU A 253 -2.06 7.27 8.46
C GLU A 253 -1.11 6.93 9.61
N CYS A 254 -0.24 7.88 10.02
CA CYS A 254 0.72 7.68 11.09
C CYS A 254 0.04 7.28 12.40
N LYS A 255 -1.09 7.93 12.75
CA LYS A 255 -1.86 7.61 13.94
C LYS A 255 -2.53 6.23 13.86
N GLN A 256 -3.03 5.85 12.70
CA GLN A 256 -3.59 4.51 12.52
C GLN A 256 -2.51 3.44 12.69
N VAL A 257 -1.33 3.64 12.11
CA VAL A 257 -0.16 2.76 12.31
C VAL A 257 0.26 2.70 13.78
N GLN A 258 0.22 3.82 14.52
CA GLN A 258 0.48 3.83 15.97
C GLN A 258 -0.54 2.98 16.75
N ILE A 259 -1.84 3.07 16.41
CA ILE A 259 -2.89 2.23 17.00
C ILE A 259 -2.58 0.75 16.71
N LEU A 260 -2.30 0.41 15.45
CA LEU A 260 -1.98 -0.95 15.04
C LEU A 260 -0.71 -1.49 15.72
N ASN A 261 0.36 -0.71 15.81
CA ASN A 261 1.59 -1.10 16.51
C ASN A 261 1.36 -1.32 18.01
N LYS A 262 0.47 -0.53 18.64
CA LYS A 262 0.20 -0.61 20.08
C LYS A 262 -0.78 -1.72 20.45
N TYR A 263 -1.81 -1.93 19.63
CA TYR A 263 -2.96 -2.76 19.99
C TYR A 263 -3.17 -3.99 19.09
N HIS A 264 -2.58 -4.04 17.89
CA HIS A 264 -2.65 -5.22 17.03
C HIS A 264 -1.35 -6.01 17.05
N LYS A 265 -0.22 -5.39 16.69
CA LYS A 265 1.09 -6.07 16.52
C LYS A 265 1.49 -6.98 17.69
N PRO A 266 1.43 -6.58 18.97
CA PRO A 266 1.80 -7.46 20.09
C PRO A 266 0.81 -8.61 20.34
N TYR A 267 -0.44 -8.49 19.86
CA TYR A 267 -1.51 -9.45 20.10
C TYR A 267 -1.95 -10.20 18.82
N ALA A 268 -1.34 -9.93 17.67
CA ALA A 268 -1.79 -10.44 16.37
C ALA A 268 -1.86 -11.98 16.32
N LYS A 269 -0.88 -12.65 16.94
CA LYS A 269 -0.89 -14.11 17.07
C LYS A 269 -2.01 -14.59 18.01
N GLU A 270 -2.12 -14.00 19.20
CA GLU A 270 -3.15 -14.33 20.20
C GLU A 270 -4.56 -14.19 19.61
N ILE A 271 -4.83 -13.06 18.94
CA ILE A 271 -6.10 -12.78 18.28
C ILE A 271 -6.40 -13.84 17.23
N ARG A 272 -5.46 -14.13 16.33
CA ARG A 272 -5.65 -15.14 15.28
C ARG A 272 -5.91 -16.53 15.86
N ASP A 273 -5.10 -16.94 16.84
CA ASP A 273 -5.23 -18.25 17.49
C ASP A 273 -6.59 -18.38 18.20
N ALA A 274 -7.09 -17.30 18.82
CA ALA A 274 -8.41 -17.26 19.42
C ALA A 274 -9.55 -17.35 18.39
N VAL A 275 -9.41 -16.67 17.24
CA VAL A 275 -10.41 -16.79 16.16
C VAL A 275 -10.45 -18.20 15.57
N ILE A 276 -9.29 -18.87 15.41
CA ILE A 276 -9.24 -20.26 14.94
C ILE A 276 -9.96 -21.21 15.89
N ARG A 277 -9.84 -20.99 17.21
CA ARG A 277 -10.58 -21.76 18.22
C ARG A 277 -12.09 -21.48 18.21
N GLY A 278 -12.52 -20.38 17.57
CA GLY A 278 -13.91 -19.93 17.58
C GLY A 278 -14.29 -19.15 18.83
N ASP A 279 -13.31 -18.54 19.53
CA ASP A 279 -13.57 -17.73 20.71
C ASP A 279 -14.41 -16.50 20.31
N LYS A 280 -15.58 -16.33 20.93
CA LYS A 280 -16.48 -15.19 20.64
C LYS A 280 -16.05 -13.90 21.32
N GLU A 281 -15.40 -14.01 22.47
CA GLU A 281 -14.95 -12.89 23.29
C GLU A 281 -13.42 -12.85 23.30
N ILE A 282 -12.85 -11.93 22.52
CA ILE A 282 -11.41 -11.74 22.42
C ILE A 282 -11.10 -10.30 22.89
N PRO A 283 -10.79 -10.07 24.18
CA PRO A 283 -10.68 -8.72 24.74
C PRO A 283 -9.65 -7.82 24.03
N SER A 284 -8.53 -8.40 23.59
CA SER A 284 -7.49 -7.70 22.82
C SER A 284 -8.01 -7.21 21.47
N LEU A 285 -8.81 -8.03 20.77
CA LEU A 285 -9.46 -7.68 19.52
C LEU A 285 -10.55 -6.62 19.71
N GLU A 286 -11.43 -6.77 20.69
CA GLU A 286 -12.49 -5.79 20.93
C GLU A 286 -11.93 -4.39 21.25
N LYS A 287 -10.88 -4.35 22.08
CA LYS A 287 -10.17 -3.10 22.37
C LYS A 287 -9.55 -2.50 21.11
N LEU A 288 -8.97 -3.33 20.24
CA LEU A 288 -8.40 -2.89 18.97
C LEU A 288 -9.49 -2.34 18.04
N ARG A 289 -10.63 -3.03 17.89
CA ARG A 289 -11.78 -2.60 17.07
C ARG A 289 -12.29 -1.24 17.51
N TYR A 290 -12.47 -1.04 18.81
CA TYR A 290 -12.84 0.26 19.38
C TYR A 290 -11.79 1.34 19.07
N LYS A 291 -10.50 1.05 19.26
CA LYS A 291 -9.41 2.01 19.01
C LYS A 291 -9.26 2.36 17.53
N LEU A 292 -9.61 1.46 16.62
CA LEU A 292 -9.65 1.74 15.19
C LEU A 292 -10.95 2.42 14.73
N GLY A 293 -11.99 2.51 15.59
CA GLY A 293 -13.30 3.03 15.20
C GLY A 293 -14.11 2.09 14.31
N LEU A 294 -13.80 0.79 14.34
CA LEU A 294 -14.57 -0.23 13.61
C LEU A 294 -15.97 -0.46 14.21
N THR A 295 -16.16 -0.04 15.46
CA THR A 295 -17.41 -0.14 16.23
C THR A 295 -18.21 1.17 16.27
N ARG A 296 -17.97 2.09 15.32
CA ARG A 296 -18.73 3.36 15.29
C ARG A 296 -20.22 3.10 15.04
N PRO A 297 -21.13 3.90 15.61
CA PRO A 297 -22.55 3.83 15.28
C PRO A 297 -22.80 4.15 13.80
N THR A 298 -23.77 3.48 13.18
CA THR A 298 -24.13 3.66 11.76
C THR A 298 -24.49 5.10 11.44
N GLU A 299 -25.11 5.81 12.38
CA GLU A 299 -25.56 7.19 12.24
C GLU A 299 -24.40 8.15 11.95
N GLU A 300 -23.18 7.84 12.44
CA GLU A 300 -21.99 8.65 12.20
C GLU A 300 -21.49 8.58 10.74
N TYR A 301 -21.82 7.49 10.02
CA TYR A 301 -21.29 7.25 8.68
C TYR A 301 -22.34 6.87 7.64
N GLN A 302 -23.63 6.98 7.96
CA GLN A 302 -24.71 6.70 7.02
C GLN A 302 -24.64 7.52 5.71
N GLU A 303 -24.10 8.74 5.78
CA GLU A 303 -23.94 9.62 4.61
C GLU A 303 -22.95 9.05 3.59
N PHE A 304 -21.97 8.23 4.02
CA PHE A 304 -20.98 7.61 3.16
C PHE A 304 -21.58 6.59 2.19
N PHE A 305 -22.69 5.94 2.55
CA PHE A 305 -23.42 5.05 1.64
C PHE A 305 -24.10 5.83 0.50
N LYS A 306 -24.37 7.12 0.72
CA LYS A 306 -24.92 8.03 -0.30
C LYS A 306 -23.83 8.80 -1.03
N ARG A 307 -22.54 8.48 -0.80
CA ARG A 307 -21.37 9.23 -1.28
C ARG A 307 -21.46 10.72 -0.96
N THR A 308 -21.90 11.03 0.25
CA THR A 308 -21.93 12.41 0.77
C THR A 308 -21.28 12.50 2.14
N TYR A 309 -20.77 13.69 2.49
CA TYR A 309 -20.30 14.00 3.84
C TYR A 309 -20.53 15.50 4.12
N ASN A 310 -21.28 15.80 5.19
CA ASN A 310 -21.73 17.17 5.50
C ASN A 310 -22.52 17.80 4.33
N GLY A 311 -23.37 16.99 3.69
CA GLY A 311 -24.21 17.41 2.56
C GLY A 311 -23.47 17.72 1.25
N LYS A 312 -22.19 17.36 1.15
CA LYS A 312 -21.39 17.50 -0.09
C LYS A 312 -21.05 16.14 -0.66
N GLU A 313 -21.07 16.02 -1.98
CA GLU A 313 -20.55 14.85 -2.67
C GLU A 313 -19.08 14.64 -2.29
N ILE A 314 -18.71 13.38 -2.07
CA ILE A 314 -17.35 12.99 -1.71
C ILE A 314 -16.72 12.13 -2.79
N ASP A 315 -15.39 12.22 -2.88
CA ASP A 315 -14.59 11.21 -3.53
C ASP A 315 -14.31 10.08 -2.53
N PRO A 316 -14.82 8.84 -2.77
CA PRO A 316 -14.52 7.65 -1.95
C PRO A 316 -13.06 7.51 -1.53
N ASP A 317 -12.13 7.84 -2.42
CA ASP A 317 -10.71 7.59 -2.24
C ASP A 317 -10.10 8.49 -1.15
N ASP A 318 -10.73 9.63 -0.84
CA ASP A 318 -10.29 10.51 0.25
C ASP A 318 -10.48 9.92 1.65
N TYR A 319 -11.23 8.82 1.76
CA TYR A 319 -11.69 8.21 3.00
C TYR A 319 -11.10 6.82 3.27
N LEU A 320 -10.07 6.45 2.50
CA LEU A 320 -9.34 5.19 2.66
C LEU A 320 -8.24 5.27 3.71
N VAL A 321 -7.73 6.47 3.95
CA VAL A 321 -6.87 6.75 5.09
C VAL A 321 -7.74 7.16 6.26
N ALA A 322 -7.31 6.79 7.46
CA ALA A 322 -7.98 7.16 8.69
C ALA A 322 -8.33 8.66 8.82
N ARG A 323 -9.15 8.95 9.82
CA ARG A 323 -9.42 10.28 10.34
C ARG A 323 -8.19 10.85 11.04
N GLU A 324 -8.32 12.10 11.44
CA GLU A 324 -7.34 12.83 12.22
C GLU A 324 -6.95 12.18 13.55
N ASP A 325 -7.78 11.30 14.11
CA ASP A 325 -7.52 10.56 15.35
C ASP A 325 -6.92 9.16 15.10
N GLY A 326 -6.74 8.75 13.82
CA GLY A 326 -6.24 7.43 13.44
C GLY A 326 -7.33 6.36 13.29
N THR A 327 -8.60 6.70 13.47
CA THR A 327 -9.73 5.78 13.30
C THR A 327 -10.26 5.77 11.87
N VAL A 328 -10.98 4.71 11.48
CA VAL A 328 -11.66 4.66 10.17
C VAL A 328 -12.87 5.60 10.11
N TRP A 329 -13.26 5.95 8.88
CA TRP A 329 -14.44 6.76 8.59
C TRP A 329 -15.75 5.98 8.68
N VAL A 330 -15.73 4.70 8.28
CA VAL A 330 -16.87 3.80 8.22
C VAL A 330 -16.59 2.60 9.13
N GLY A 331 -17.53 2.24 10.00
CA GLY A 331 -17.41 1.06 10.86
C GLY A 331 -17.75 -0.24 10.12
N SER A 332 -17.22 -1.37 10.56
CA SER A 332 -17.61 -2.70 10.08
C SER A 332 -18.84 -3.22 10.83
N THR A 333 -18.95 -2.91 12.12
CA THR A 333 -19.82 -3.61 13.07
C THR A 333 -20.28 -2.64 14.17
N PRO A 334 -21.38 -1.90 13.94
CA PRO A 334 -21.78 -0.78 14.79
C PRO A 334 -22.23 -1.19 16.21
N SER A 335 -22.56 -2.46 16.43
CA SER A 335 -23.03 -3.01 17.68
C SER A 335 -21.94 -3.84 18.39
N SER A 336 -20.98 -3.16 19.04
CA SER A 336 -20.12 -3.81 20.05
C SER A 336 -20.59 -3.42 21.47
N PRO A 337 -20.68 -4.38 22.41
CA PRO A 337 -21.19 -4.14 23.76
C PRO A 337 -20.36 -3.18 24.61
N ILE A 338 -19.15 -2.80 24.18
CA ILE A 338 -18.16 -2.04 24.99
C ILE A 338 -18.46 -0.53 25.08
N GLY A 339 -19.60 -0.06 24.56
CA GLY A 339 -19.95 1.38 24.52
C GLY A 339 -21.00 1.88 25.52
N THR A 340 -21.49 1.05 26.46
CA THR A 340 -22.61 1.44 27.37
C THR A 340 -22.22 1.71 28.82
N SER A 341 -20.92 1.79 29.14
CA SER A 341 -20.43 2.08 30.51
C SER A 341 -20.31 3.55 30.83
#